data_AF-A0A2G9QFP4-F1
#
_entry.id   AF-A0A2G9QFP4-F1
#
_cell.length_a   1.000
_cell.length_b   1.000
_cell.length_c   1.000
_cell.angle_alpha   90.00
_cell.angle_beta   90.00
_cell.angle_gamma   90.00
#
_symmetry.space_group_name_H-M   'P 1'
#
loop_
_entity.id
_entity.type
_entity.pdbx_description
1 polymer ?
#
loop_
_entity_poly.entity_id
_entity_poly.type
_entity_poly.pdbx_seq_one_letter_code
_entity_poly.pdbx_strand_id
1 'polypeptide(L)'
;MMRWAAAREEEVKNEYSRYLGGGTFFGLCCLLTGCSTFEEALEMAALGESTKVDKLVRDIYGGDYDRFGLPGYAVASSFVSKG
;
A
#
# COMPACT_ATOMS: atom_id res chain seq x y z
N MET A 1 53.16 18.22 6.43
CA MET A 1 52.35 17.76 5.27
C MET A 1 51.28 16.81 5.80
N MET A 2 50.12 17.35 6.20
CA MET A 2 49.01 16.54 6.73
C MET A 2 48.17 16.04 5.55
N ARG A 3 48.09 14.73 5.43
CA ARG A 3 47.36 14.00 4.39
C ARG A 3 45.90 13.92 4.85
N TRP A 4 45.05 14.73 4.23
CA TRP A 4 43.61 14.69 4.47
C TRP A 4 43.06 13.32 4.06
N ALA A 5 42.38 12.65 4.99
CA ALA A 5 41.63 11.44 4.71
C ALA A 5 40.44 11.81 3.83
N ALA A 6 40.43 11.33 2.59
CA ALA A 6 39.28 11.45 1.70
C ALA A 6 38.12 10.64 2.31
N ALA A 7 37.07 11.34 2.75
CA ALA A 7 35.80 10.72 3.08
C ALA A 7 35.28 10.02 1.81
N ARG A 8 35.02 8.72 1.89
CA ARG A 8 34.40 7.97 0.81
C ARG A 8 32.92 8.36 0.77
N GLU A 9 32.48 9.03 -0.29
CA GLU A 9 31.05 9.19 -0.56
C GLU A 9 30.47 7.80 -0.82
N GLU A 10 29.52 7.36 0.00
CA GLU A 10 28.78 6.12 -0.25
C GLU A 10 27.74 6.38 -1.35
N GLU A 11 27.90 5.68 -2.47
CA GLU A 11 27.00 5.77 -3.60
C GLU A 11 25.67 5.07 -3.26
N VAL A 12 24.61 5.85 -3.04
CA VAL A 12 23.27 5.30 -2.77
C VAL A 12 22.71 4.69 -4.06
N LYS A 13 22.62 3.36 -4.11
CA LYS A 13 21.99 2.62 -5.21
C LYS A 13 20.50 2.40 -4.93
N ASN A 14 19.66 2.84 -5.85
CA ASN A 14 18.25 2.46 -5.88
C ASN A 14 18.12 1.08 -6.53
N GLU A 15 17.67 0.07 -5.77
CA GLU A 15 17.57 -1.31 -6.27
C GLU A 15 16.37 -1.55 -7.21
N TYR A 16 15.20 -0.94 -6.96
CA TYR A 16 14.02 -1.11 -7.82
C TYR A 16 13.09 0.12 -7.77
N SER A 17 12.51 0.50 -8.92
CA SER A 17 11.44 1.51 -9.01
C SER A 17 10.06 0.86 -8.96
N ARG A 18 9.14 1.43 -8.18
CA ARG A 18 7.75 0.95 -8.07
C ARG A 18 6.79 2.00 -8.65
N TYR A 19 6.00 1.61 -9.65
CA TYR A 19 5.00 2.47 -10.29
C TYR A 19 3.74 2.72 -9.45
N LEU A 20 3.58 1.98 -8.35
CA LEU A 20 2.50 2.14 -7.38
C LEU A 20 2.97 3.07 -6.26
N GLY A 21 2.56 4.33 -6.32
CA GLY A 21 2.96 5.37 -5.37
C GLY A 21 1.86 6.40 -5.13
N GLY A 22 2.23 7.59 -4.66
CA GLY A 22 1.26 8.64 -4.29
C GLY A 22 0.35 9.08 -5.45
N GLY A 23 0.88 9.13 -6.68
CA GLY A 23 0.09 9.45 -7.87
C GLY A 23 -0.95 8.37 -8.21
N THR A 24 -0.63 7.09 -7.97
CA THR A 24 -1.60 6.00 -8.13
C THR A 24 -2.71 6.08 -7.10
N PHE A 25 -2.36 6.30 -5.83
CA PHE A 25 -3.35 6.47 -4.75
C PHE A 25 -4.29 7.64 -5.08
N PHE A 26 -3.74 8.83 -5.31
CA PHE A 26 -4.54 10.02 -5.52
C PHE A 26 -5.40 9.92 -6.80
N GLY A 27 -4.82 9.45 -7.91
CA GLY A 27 -5.56 9.26 -9.15
C GLY A 27 -6.72 8.28 -9.03
N LEU A 28 -6.53 7.15 -8.34
CA LEU A 28 -7.61 6.19 -8.07
C LEU A 28 -8.66 6.78 -7.13
N CYS A 29 -8.28 7.51 -6.08
CA CYS A 29 -9.21 8.21 -5.20
C CYS A 29 -10.08 9.19 -6.00
N CYS A 30 -9.49 10.03 -6.85
CA CYS A 30 -10.25 10.97 -7.69
C CYS A 30 -11.27 10.23 -8.57
N LEU A 31 -10.85 9.14 -9.22
CA LEU A 31 -11.73 8.35 -10.10
C LEU A 31 -12.86 7.64 -9.37
N LEU A 32 -12.60 7.11 -8.17
CA LEU A 32 -13.55 6.24 -7.45
C LEU A 32 -14.46 7.00 -6.49
N THR A 33 -14.03 8.16 -6.01
CA THR A 33 -14.73 8.91 -4.95
C THR A 33 -15.13 10.33 -5.37
N GLY A 34 -14.49 10.87 -6.41
CA GLY A 34 -14.71 12.24 -6.87
C GLY A 34 -14.00 13.32 -6.06
N CYS A 35 -13.08 12.98 -5.12
CA CYS A 35 -12.25 14.01 -4.48
C CYS A 35 -11.46 14.82 -5.49
N SER A 36 -11.19 16.06 -5.12
CA SER A 36 -10.43 17.01 -5.93
C SER A 36 -9.08 17.38 -5.33
N THR A 37 -8.91 17.14 -4.02
CA THR A 37 -7.67 17.43 -3.28
C THR A 37 -7.11 16.19 -2.61
N PHE A 38 -5.79 16.21 -2.36
CA PHE A 38 -5.13 15.10 -1.69
C PHE A 38 -5.61 14.96 -0.23
N GLU A 39 -5.88 16.08 0.42
CA GLU A 39 -6.41 16.16 1.78
C GLU A 39 -7.79 15.53 1.90
N GLU A 40 -8.71 15.81 0.97
CA GLU A 40 -10.02 15.14 0.90
C GLU A 40 -9.87 13.61 0.74
N ALA A 41 -8.93 13.18 -0.11
CA ALA A 41 -8.66 11.77 -0.32
C ALA A 41 -8.17 11.09 0.97
N LEU A 42 -7.31 11.76 1.75
CA LEU A 42 -6.83 11.26 3.04
C LEU A 42 -7.94 11.22 4.09
N GLU A 43 -8.79 12.24 4.16
CA GLU A 43 -9.91 12.27 5.10
C GLU A 43 -10.91 11.13 4.83
N MET A 44 -11.27 10.92 3.57
CA MET A 44 -12.13 9.80 3.20
C MET A 44 -11.49 8.44 3.47
N ALA A 45 -10.18 8.30 3.21
CA ALA A 45 -9.46 7.07 3.49
C ALA A 45 -9.39 6.78 5.01
N ALA A 46 -9.26 7.82 5.84
CA ALA A 46 -9.23 7.68 7.30
C ALA A 46 -10.57 7.23 7.90
N LEU A 47 -11.69 7.59 7.26
CA LEU A 47 -13.04 7.22 7.68
C LEU A 47 -13.54 5.90 7.05
N GLY A 48 -12.85 5.40 6.02
CA GLY A 48 -13.23 4.20 5.28
C GLY A 48 -12.90 2.89 6.00
N GLU A 49 -13.62 1.83 5.65
CA GLU A 49 -13.27 0.43 6.01
C GLU A 49 -12.88 -0.33 4.74
N SER A 50 -11.60 -0.64 4.58
CA SER A 50 -11.11 -1.34 3.38
C SER A 50 -11.68 -2.76 3.24
N THR A 51 -12.03 -3.41 4.34
CA THR A 51 -12.63 -4.76 4.38
C THR A 51 -13.98 -4.85 3.67
N LYS A 52 -14.63 -3.72 3.35
CA LYS A 52 -15.85 -3.68 2.54
C LYS A 52 -15.59 -3.86 1.04
N VAL A 53 -14.35 -3.67 0.61
CA VAL A 53 -13.94 -3.65 -0.81
C VAL A 53 -12.85 -4.69 -1.09
N ASP A 54 -12.03 -5.00 -0.09
CA ASP A 54 -11.04 -6.07 -0.13
C ASP A 54 -11.67 -7.43 0.21
N LYS A 55 -11.10 -8.50 -0.34
CA LYS A 55 -11.38 -9.87 0.09
C LYS A 55 -10.27 -10.35 1.02
N LEU A 56 -10.66 -10.81 2.19
CA LEU A 56 -9.77 -11.31 3.23
C LEU A 56 -9.54 -12.82 3.10
N VAL A 57 -8.49 -13.34 3.73
CA VAL A 57 -8.20 -14.79 3.76
C VAL A 57 -9.39 -15.56 4.31
N ARG A 58 -10.04 -15.06 5.37
CA ARG A 58 -11.23 -15.69 5.95
C ARG A 58 -12.42 -15.73 5.00
N ASP A 59 -12.50 -14.81 4.03
CA ASP A 59 -13.59 -14.80 3.05
C ASP A 59 -13.41 -15.89 1.99
N ILE A 60 -12.21 -16.48 1.88
CA ILE A 60 -11.89 -17.61 0.99
C ILE A 60 -11.91 -18.93 1.76
N TYR A 61 -11.30 -18.95 2.96
CA TYR A 61 -11.06 -20.17 3.72
C TYR A 61 -11.97 -20.36 4.94
N GLY A 62 -12.84 -19.40 5.26
CA GLY A 62 -13.73 -19.44 6.44
C GLY A 62 -13.03 -19.15 7.78
N GLY A 63 -11.74 -18.81 7.77
CA GLY A 63 -10.91 -18.56 8.95
C GLY A 63 -9.46 -18.26 8.58
N ASP A 64 -8.53 -18.61 9.46
CA ASP A 64 -7.09 -18.56 9.15
C ASP A 64 -6.71 -19.63 8.11
N TYR A 65 -5.63 -19.39 7.37
CA TYR A 65 -5.03 -20.40 6.50
C TYR A 65 -3.74 -20.94 7.12
N ASP A 66 -3.91 -21.87 8.06
CA ASP A 66 -2.86 -22.39 8.95
C ASP A 66 -1.66 -23.00 8.24
N ARG A 67 -1.89 -23.64 7.08
CA ARG A 67 -0.84 -24.33 6.32
C ARG A 67 0.35 -23.42 5.99
N PHE A 68 0.09 -22.13 5.78
CA PHE A 68 1.10 -21.12 5.47
C PHE A 68 1.13 -19.98 6.50
N GLY A 69 0.42 -20.13 7.63
CA GLY A 69 0.36 -19.13 8.70
C GLY A 69 -0.23 -17.80 8.25
N LEU A 70 -1.22 -17.80 7.36
CA LEU A 70 -1.88 -16.56 6.93
C LEU A 70 -3.11 -16.30 7.81
N PRO A 71 -3.14 -15.18 8.56
CA PRO A 71 -4.28 -14.89 9.41
C PRO A 71 -5.50 -14.48 8.59
N GLY A 72 -6.68 -14.80 9.08
CA GLY A 72 -7.95 -14.60 8.40
C GLY A 72 -8.27 -13.14 8.08
N TYR A 73 -7.70 -12.19 8.83
CA TYR A 73 -7.86 -10.74 8.58
C TYR A 73 -6.92 -10.20 7.50
N ALA A 74 -5.94 -10.97 7.03
CA ALA A 74 -5.06 -10.52 5.96
C ALA A 74 -5.83 -10.35 4.65
N VAL A 75 -5.50 -9.31 3.89
CA VAL A 75 -6.05 -9.11 2.54
C VAL A 75 -5.51 -10.20 1.63
N ALA A 76 -6.41 -11.04 1.12
CA ALA A 76 -6.09 -12.05 0.12
C ALA A 76 -6.13 -11.46 -1.30
N SER A 77 -7.03 -10.50 -1.55
CA SER A 77 -7.15 -9.80 -2.83
C SER A 77 -7.74 -8.41 -2.64
N SER A 78 -7.02 -7.38 -3.10
CA SER A 78 -7.49 -5.99 -3.03
C SER A 78 -8.54 -5.68 -4.10
N PHE A 79 -9.53 -4.85 -3.75
CA PHE A 79 -10.57 -4.32 -4.66
C PHE A 79 -11.48 -5.34 -5.39
N VAL A 80 -11.47 -6.60 -4.99
CA VAL A 80 -12.26 -7.64 -5.66
C VAL A 80 -13.71 -7.69 -5.16
N SER A 81 -13.99 -7.19 -3.96
CA SER A 81 -15.34 -7.19 -3.40
C SER A 81 -16.13 -6.02 -3.96
N LYS A 82 -16.85 -6.27 -5.06
CA LYS A 82 -17.98 -5.45 -5.48
C LYS A 82 -19.22 -6.33 -5.50
N GLY A 83 -20.00 -6.28 -4.42
CA GLY A 83 -21.23 -7.04 -4.23
C GLY A 83 -21.68 -6.97 -2.79
#